data_AF-A0A5F0JJL2-F1
#
_entry.id   AF-A0A5F0JJL2-F1
#
_cell.length_a   1.000
_cell.length_b   1.000
_cell.length_c   1.000
_cell.angle_alpha   90.00
_cell.angle_beta   90.00
_cell.angle_gamma   90.00
#
_symmetry.space_group_name_H-M   'P 1'
#
loop_
_entity.id
_entity.type
_entity.pdbx_description
1 polymer ?
#
loop_
_entity_poly.entity_id
_entity_poly.type
_entity_poly.pdbx_seq_one_letter_code
_entity_poly.pdbx_strand_id
1 'polypeptide(L)'
;MAFKMTDHNKSPLSFEQIDNAFEKTVQSFLNDMYPTTSSNILSNRAEDLNQIIGVHKGYKYQAISKEVEYEANCFLLMQCALSCLRSTFLMLKKFKDQDNVGAWHSLIDAYDYIDISIKVIDIYSGHLEDKEKEELKQTHGIYIIKQRIEKLENAIFRPQKIYNSSGLVETIGNCSICGAVFHKCDHNEGDIIMGRLCRRVNREIIRADHAAIVTDPKDRRCIFTSTFDEHGTSIDFFSREPLIEPKEENTYMGIMQVFSDIDID
;
A
#
# COMPACT_ATOMS: atom_id res chain seq x y z
N MET A 1 -15.31 3.04 -18.99
CA MET A 1 -16.48 2.24 -19.42
C MET A 1 -16.88 1.38 -18.24
N ALA A 2 -17.85 1.83 -17.45
CA ALA A 2 -18.23 1.18 -16.19
C ALA A 2 -18.93 -0.15 -16.48
N PHE A 3 -18.48 -1.22 -15.80
CA PHE A 3 -19.10 -2.53 -15.87
C PHE A 3 -20.48 -2.45 -15.17
N LYS A 4 -21.56 -2.25 -15.94
CA LYS A 4 -22.92 -2.43 -15.42
C LYS A 4 -23.19 -3.92 -15.29
N MET A 5 -23.20 -4.43 -14.06
CA MET A 5 -23.70 -5.77 -13.76
C MET A 5 -25.22 -5.74 -13.65
N THR A 6 -25.89 -6.06 -14.75
CA THR A 6 -27.25 -6.62 -14.76
C THR A 6 -27.24 -7.78 -15.74
N ASP A 7 -27.13 -9.01 -15.23
CA ASP A 7 -27.73 -10.21 -15.85
C ASP A 7 -27.45 -11.46 -15.01
N HIS A 8 -28.52 -12.09 -14.51
CA HIS A 8 -28.52 -13.29 -13.67
C HIS A 8 -28.31 -14.60 -14.45
N ASN A 9 -27.63 -14.58 -15.59
CA ASN A 9 -27.48 -15.78 -16.43
C ASN A 9 -26.15 -15.85 -17.21
N LYS A 10 -25.04 -15.45 -16.58
CA LYS A 10 -23.70 -15.65 -17.14
C LYS A 10 -23.03 -16.82 -16.44
N SER A 11 -22.46 -17.74 -17.22
CA SER A 11 -21.53 -18.75 -16.73
C SER A 11 -20.45 -18.08 -15.87
N PRO A 12 -19.95 -18.75 -14.81
CA PRO A 12 -18.87 -18.19 -14.01
C PRO A 12 -17.69 -17.83 -14.92
N LEU A 13 -17.13 -16.63 -14.73
CA LEU A 13 -15.97 -16.18 -15.50
C LEU A 13 -14.78 -17.09 -15.19
N SER A 14 -14.01 -17.45 -16.23
CA SER A 14 -12.75 -18.18 -16.03
C SER A 14 -11.68 -17.26 -15.43
N PHE A 15 -10.67 -17.85 -14.80
CA PHE A 15 -9.50 -17.11 -14.30
C PHE A 15 -8.87 -16.25 -15.40
N GLU A 16 -8.64 -16.82 -16.59
CA GLU A 16 -8.07 -16.11 -17.74
C GLU A 16 -8.93 -14.91 -18.19
N GLN A 17 -10.26 -15.02 -18.13
CA GLN A 17 -11.14 -13.89 -18.44
C GLN A 17 -11.01 -12.76 -17.42
N ILE A 18 -10.86 -13.11 -16.14
CA ILE A 18 -10.68 -12.13 -15.06
C ILE A 18 -9.31 -11.47 -15.18
N ASP A 19 -8.25 -12.25 -15.42
CA ASP A 19 -6.88 -11.78 -15.59
C ASP A 19 -6.76 -10.77 -16.74
N ASN A 20 -7.29 -11.11 -17.91
CA ASN A 20 -7.34 -10.21 -19.06
C ASN A 20 -8.15 -8.92 -18.79
N ALA A 21 -9.22 -9.02 -17.99
CA ALA A 21 -10.02 -7.86 -17.61
C ALA A 21 -9.27 -6.97 -16.61
N PHE A 22 -8.53 -7.56 -15.68
CA PHE A 22 -7.68 -6.86 -14.73
C PHE A 22 -6.60 -6.05 -15.44
N GLU A 23 -5.88 -6.62 -16.41
CA GLU A 23 -4.85 -5.87 -17.16
C GLU A 23 -5.41 -4.63 -17.84
N LYS A 24 -6.53 -4.78 -18.56
CA LYS A 24 -7.21 -3.65 -19.23
C LYS A 24 -7.66 -2.59 -18.23
N THR A 25 -8.12 -3.03 -17.06
CA THR A 25 -8.56 -2.17 -15.97
C THR A 25 -7.39 -1.34 -15.44
N VAL A 26 -6.26 -1.99 -15.11
CA VAL A 26 -5.03 -1.32 -14.65
C VAL A 26 -4.57 -0.26 -15.67
N GLN A 27 -4.47 -0.63 -16.95
CA GLN A 27 -4.06 0.30 -18.00
C GLN A 27 -4.99 1.52 -18.11
N SER A 28 -6.30 1.32 -17.95
CA SER A 28 -7.25 2.44 -17.94
C SER A 28 -7.03 3.41 -16.78
N PHE A 29 -6.71 2.91 -15.58
CA PHE A 29 -6.49 3.78 -14.41
C PHE A 29 -5.13 4.49 -14.46
N LEU A 30 -4.10 3.83 -15.02
CA LEU A 30 -2.80 4.44 -15.22
C LEU A 30 -2.90 5.75 -16.02
N ASN A 31 -3.84 5.87 -16.96
CA ASN A 31 -4.03 7.09 -17.74
C ASN A 31 -4.43 8.32 -16.92
N ASP A 32 -4.88 8.17 -15.67
CA ASP A 32 -5.26 9.30 -14.81
C ASP A 32 -4.29 9.52 -13.63
N MET A 33 -3.23 8.72 -13.53
CA MET A 33 -2.30 8.69 -12.40
C MET A 33 -1.16 9.73 -12.58
N TYR A 34 -1.50 11.01 -12.52
CA TYR A 34 -0.54 12.12 -12.56
C TYR A 34 -1.02 13.36 -11.79
N PRO A 35 -0.12 14.29 -11.40
CA PRO A 35 -0.47 15.38 -10.46
C PRO A 35 -1.48 16.41 -10.98
N THR A 36 -1.59 16.61 -12.29
CA THR A 36 -2.51 17.58 -12.88
C THR A 36 -3.94 17.05 -13.07
N THR A 37 -4.21 15.76 -12.84
CA THR A 37 -5.56 15.19 -12.88
C THR A 37 -6.49 15.94 -11.93
N SER A 38 -7.75 16.16 -12.32
CA SER A 38 -8.69 16.91 -11.48
C SER A 38 -9.07 16.13 -10.21
N SER A 39 -9.32 16.85 -9.12
CA SER A 39 -9.72 16.25 -7.84
C SER A 39 -10.99 15.39 -7.94
N ASN A 40 -11.92 15.77 -8.82
CA ASN A 40 -13.14 15.00 -9.08
C ASN A 40 -12.84 13.66 -9.76
N ILE A 41 -11.96 13.66 -10.77
CA ILE A 41 -11.55 12.42 -11.44
C ILE A 41 -10.84 11.50 -10.44
N LEU A 42 -9.90 12.05 -9.65
CA LEU A 42 -9.18 11.27 -8.64
C LEU A 42 -10.11 10.61 -7.62
N SER A 43 -11.13 11.35 -7.15
CA SER A 43 -12.12 10.84 -6.20
C SER A 43 -12.97 9.73 -6.82
N ASN A 44 -13.49 9.98 -8.03
CA ASN A 44 -14.27 8.98 -8.77
C ASN A 44 -13.45 7.71 -9.05
N ARG A 45 -12.15 7.83 -9.41
CA ARG A 45 -11.29 6.66 -9.62
C ARG A 45 -11.05 5.87 -8.34
N ALA A 46 -10.85 6.55 -7.21
CA ALA A 46 -10.71 5.89 -5.92
C ALA A 46 -11.99 5.14 -5.52
N GLU A 47 -13.17 5.71 -5.80
CA GLU A 47 -14.47 5.08 -5.56
C GLU A 47 -14.73 3.89 -6.50
N ASP A 48 -14.45 4.02 -7.79
CA ASP A 48 -14.55 2.93 -8.77
C ASP A 48 -13.70 1.73 -8.32
N LEU A 49 -12.46 2.00 -7.88
CA LEU A 49 -11.54 0.96 -7.42
C LEU A 49 -12.05 0.25 -6.16
N ASN A 50 -12.75 0.90 -5.23
CA ASN A 50 -13.33 0.22 -4.07
C ASN A 50 -14.23 -0.95 -4.48
N GLN A 51 -15.07 -0.75 -5.50
CA GLN A 51 -15.98 -1.78 -5.99
C GLN A 51 -15.22 -2.93 -6.64
N ILE A 52 -14.22 -2.61 -7.48
CA ILE A 52 -13.42 -3.60 -8.20
C ILE A 52 -12.55 -4.42 -7.23
N ILE A 53 -11.97 -3.79 -6.21
CA ILE A 53 -11.23 -4.45 -5.13
C ILE A 53 -12.13 -5.47 -4.42
N GLY A 54 -13.38 -5.09 -4.10
CA GLY A 54 -14.35 -6.00 -3.47
C GLY A 54 -14.65 -7.24 -4.33
N VAL A 55 -14.73 -7.08 -5.65
CA VAL A 55 -14.90 -8.21 -6.58
C VAL A 55 -13.70 -9.16 -6.54
N HIS A 56 -12.47 -8.64 -6.57
CA HIS A 56 -11.26 -9.46 -6.53
C HIS A 56 -11.05 -10.15 -5.18
N LYS A 57 -11.42 -9.51 -4.07
CA LYS A 57 -11.55 -10.17 -2.76
C LYS A 57 -12.49 -11.37 -2.83
N GLY A 58 -13.65 -11.21 -3.47
CA GLY A 58 -14.60 -12.29 -3.70
C GLY A 58 -13.98 -13.48 -4.46
N TYR A 59 -13.27 -13.22 -5.56
CA TYR A 59 -12.58 -14.28 -6.30
C TYR A 59 -11.45 -14.94 -5.51
N LYS A 60 -10.67 -14.16 -4.77
CA LYS A 60 -9.65 -14.65 -3.84
C LYS A 60 -10.26 -15.67 -2.86
N TYR A 61 -11.36 -15.31 -2.19
CA TYR A 61 -12.02 -16.21 -1.25
C TYR A 61 -12.63 -17.45 -1.90
N GLN A 62 -13.11 -17.34 -3.14
CA GLN A 62 -13.56 -18.51 -3.90
C GLN A 62 -12.40 -19.47 -4.21
N ALA A 63 -11.25 -18.96 -4.65
CA ALA A 63 -10.06 -19.77 -4.89
C ALA A 63 -9.55 -20.45 -3.60
N ILE A 64 -9.53 -19.70 -2.48
CA ILE A 64 -9.21 -20.24 -1.15
C ILE A 64 -10.14 -21.39 -0.78
N SER A 65 -11.46 -21.22 -0.96
CA SER A 65 -12.45 -22.25 -0.61
C SER A 65 -12.34 -23.52 -1.46
N LYS A 66 -11.73 -23.41 -2.64
CA LYS A 66 -11.46 -24.52 -3.56
C LYS A 66 -10.03 -25.07 -3.41
N GLU A 67 -9.25 -24.51 -2.49
CA GLU A 67 -7.85 -24.88 -2.23
C GLU A 67 -6.95 -24.70 -3.47
N VAL A 68 -7.27 -23.74 -4.34
CA VAL A 68 -6.48 -23.42 -5.54
C VAL A 68 -5.51 -22.28 -5.21
N GLU A 69 -4.37 -22.65 -4.64
CA GLU A 69 -3.38 -21.68 -4.11
C GLU A 69 -2.88 -20.70 -5.17
N TYR A 70 -2.59 -21.19 -6.38
CA TYR A 70 -2.11 -20.35 -7.48
C TYR A 70 -3.09 -19.20 -7.76
N GLU A 71 -4.35 -19.53 -8.00
CA GLU A 71 -5.40 -18.53 -8.25
C GLU A 71 -5.62 -17.62 -7.04
N ALA A 72 -5.61 -18.15 -5.82
CA ALA A 72 -5.78 -17.35 -4.61
C ALA A 72 -4.67 -16.30 -4.46
N ASN A 73 -3.42 -16.68 -4.71
CA ASN A 73 -2.27 -15.77 -4.69
C ASN A 73 -2.34 -14.75 -5.84
N CYS A 74 -2.73 -15.16 -7.05
CA CYS A 74 -2.95 -14.23 -8.16
C CYS A 74 -4.06 -13.22 -7.88
N PHE A 75 -5.17 -13.63 -7.26
CA PHE A 75 -6.22 -12.70 -6.86
C PHE A 75 -5.79 -11.76 -5.72
N LEU A 76 -4.93 -12.22 -4.80
CA LEU A 76 -4.28 -11.32 -3.83
C LEU A 76 -3.40 -10.27 -4.54
N LEU A 77 -2.59 -10.68 -5.52
CA LEU A 77 -1.79 -9.76 -6.33
C LEU A 77 -2.66 -8.70 -7.00
N MET A 78 -3.76 -9.10 -7.64
CA MET A 78 -4.68 -8.19 -8.32
C MET A 78 -5.36 -7.23 -7.33
N GLN A 79 -5.83 -7.75 -6.19
CA GLN A 79 -6.39 -6.94 -5.10
C GLN A 79 -5.39 -5.87 -4.67
N CYS A 80 -4.16 -6.27 -4.35
CA CYS A 80 -3.10 -5.37 -3.89
C CYS A 80 -2.73 -4.33 -4.98
N ALA A 81 -2.65 -4.72 -6.24
CA ALA A 81 -2.35 -3.78 -7.33
C ALA A 81 -3.44 -2.70 -7.48
N LEU A 82 -4.72 -3.09 -7.37
CA LEU A 82 -5.85 -2.17 -7.40
C LEU A 82 -5.89 -1.26 -6.16
N SER A 83 -5.59 -1.82 -4.98
CA SER A 83 -5.46 -1.05 -3.75
C SER A 83 -4.30 -0.05 -3.80
N CYS A 84 -3.17 -0.40 -4.43
CA CYS A 84 -2.07 0.52 -4.69
C CYS A 84 -2.51 1.70 -5.57
N LEU A 85 -3.20 1.43 -6.68
CA LEU A 85 -3.76 2.48 -7.55
C LEU A 85 -4.73 3.39 -6.77
N ARG A 86 -5.60 2.80 -5.95
CA ARG A 86 -6.56 3.54 -5.13
C ARG A 86 -5.84 4.45 -4.14
N SER A 87 -4.88 3.92 -3.40
CA SER A 87 -4.08 4.68 -2.45
C SER A 87 -3.29 5.79 -3.14
N THR A 88 -2.82 5.56 -4.36
CA THR A 88 -2.19 6.61 -5.18
C THR A 88 -3.17 7.73 -5.54
N PHE A 89 -4.40 7.41 -5.98
CA PHE A 89 -5.39 8.45 -6.26
C PHE A 89 -5.80 9.24 -5.01
N LEU A 90 -5.92 8.56 -3.86
CA LEU A 90 -6.14 9.20 -2.58
C LEU A 90 -4.96 10.10 -2.18
N MET A 91 -3.72 9.67 -2.43
CA MET A 91 -2.54 10.50 -2.21
C MET A 91 -2.61 11.79 -3.01
N LEU A 92 -2.86 11.69 -4.33
CA LEU A 92 -2.94 12.86 -5.22
C LEU A 92 -4.10 13.79 -4.83
N LYS A 93 -5.24 13.23 -4.41
CA LYS A 93 -6.40 14.00 -3.94
C LYS A 93 -6.08 14.77 -2.67
N LYS A 94 -5.56 14.08 -1.65
CA LYS A 94 -5.18 14.69 -0.36
C LYS A 94 -4.10 15.76 -0.54
N PHE A 95 -3.13 15.52 -1.41
CA PHE A 95 -2.12 16.53 -1.76
C PHE A 95 -2.76 17.81 -2.32
N LYS A 96 -3.75 17.69 -3.22
CA LYS A 96 -4.49 18.84 -3.76
C LYS A 96 -5.35 19.55 -2.71
N ASP A 97 -5.82 18.80 -1.73
CA ASP A 97 -6.59 19.32 -0.59
C ASP A 97 -5.70 19.88 0.52
N GLN A 98 -4.37 19.91 0.31
CA GLN A 98 -3.35 20.34 1.28
C GLN A 98 -3.27 19.47 2.55
N ASP A 99 -3.86 18.26 2.54
CA ASP A 99 -3.64 17.22 3.55
C ASP A 99 -2.33 16.45 3.24
N ASN A 100 -1.19 17.08 3.52
CA ASN A 100 0.12 16.54 3.16
C ASN A 100 0.49 15.28 3.94
N VAL A 101 0.15 15.21 5.23
CA VAL A 101 0.42 14.02 6.07
C VAL A 101 -0.46 12.87 5.60
N GLY A 102 -1.75 13.09 5.36
CA GLY A 102 -2.62 12.07 4.83
C GLY A 102 -2.23 11.62 3.42
N ALA A 103 -1.72 12.53 2.59
CA ALA A 103 -1.16 12.20 1.28
C ALA A 103 0.07 11.30 1.41
N TRP A 104 0.98 11.62 2.34
CA TRP A 104 2.14 10.80 2.65
C TRP A 104 1.75 9.39 3.13
N HIS A 105 0.79 9.28 4.04
CA HIS A 105 0.30 7.98 4.50
C HIS A 105 -0.28 7.15 3.34
N SER A 106 -1.10 7.78 2.49
CA SER A 106 -1.64 7.12 1.29
C SER A 106 -0.54 6.66 0.32
N LEU A 107 0.58 7.39 0.21
CA LEU A 107 1.72 6.95 -0.59
C LEU A 107 2.37 5.69 0.01
N ILE A 108 2.58 5.66 1.33
CA ILE A 108 3.18 4.48 1.98
C ILE A 108 2.23 3.28 1.89
N ASP A 109 0.92 3.48 2.04
CA ASP A 109 -0.07 2.42 1.77
C ASP A 109 0.10 1.86 0.34
N ALA A 110 0.32 2.72 -0.65
CA ALA A 110 0.52 2.29 -2.03
C ALA A 110 1.79 1.42 -2.20
N TYR A 111 2.89 1.75 -1.48
CA TYR A 111 4.08 0.91 -1.44
C TYR A 111 3.82 -0.43 -0.78
N ASP A 112 3.20 -0.44 0.40
CA ASP A 112 2.92 -1.68 1.14
C ASP A 112 2.06 -2.64 0.30
N TYR A 113 1.09 -2.12 -0.45
CA TYR A 113 0.31 -2.94 -1.38
C TYR A 113 1.13 -3.47 -2.57
N ILE A 114 1.88 -2.62 -3.27
CA ILE A 114 2.58 -3.06 -4.49
C ILE A 114 3.71 -4.04 -4.17
N ASP A 115 4.36 -3.91 -3.02
CA ASP A 115 5.41 -4.84 -2.59
C ASP A 115 4.85 -6.25 -2.33
N ILE A 116 3.61 -6.37 -1.85
CA ILE A 116 2.92 -7.67 -1.76
C ILE A 116 2.66 -8.24 -3.16
N SER A 117 2.16 -7.42 -4.11
CA SER A 117 1.97 -7.86 -5.49
C SER A 117 3.27 -8.39 -6.10
N ILE A 118 4.39 -7.69 -5.87
CA ILE A 118 5.72 -8.11 -6.34
C ILE A 118 6.15 -9.41 -5.68
N LYS A 119 5.92 -9.57 -4.37
CA LYS A 119 6.23 -10.82 -3.66
C LYS A 119 5.48 -12.02 -4.25
N VAL A 120 4.23 -11.85 -4.69
CA VAL A 120 3.50 -12.92 -5.40
C VAL A 120 4.16 -13.26 -6.74
N ILE A 121 4.59 -12.25 -7.51
CA ILE A 121 5.33 -12.45 -8.76
C ILE A 121 6.62 -13.24 -8.49
N ASP A 122 7.36 -12.88 -7.45
CA ASP A 122 8.64 -13.52 -7.09
C ASP A 122 8.46 -15.00 -6.73
N ILE A 123 7.37 -15.36 -6.04
CA ILE A 123 7.03 -16.76 -5.71
C ILE A 123 6.93 -17.63 -6.98
N TYR A 124 6.30 -17.11 -8.05
CA TYR A 124 6.08 -17.89 -9.28
C TYR A 124 7.15 -17.70 -10.35
N SER A 125 8.00 -16.69 -10.20
CA SER A 125 9.05 -16.37 -11.17
C SER A 125 10.43 -16.88 -10.78
N GLY A 126 10.61 -17.40 -9.55
CA GLY A 126 11.90 -17.88 -9.05
C GLY A 126 12.61 -18.89 -9.96
N HIS A 127 11.85 -19.67 -10.72
CA HIS A 127 12.34 -20.72 -11.63
C HIS A 127 12.60 -20.23 -13.07
N LEU A 128 12.17 -19.02 -13.40
CA LEU A 128 12.24 -18.48 -14.76
C LEU A 128 13.65 -17.96 -15.10
N GLU A 129 14.00 -18.00 -16.40
CA GLU A 129 15.22 -17.38 -16.91
C GLU A 129 15.13 -15.85 -16.86
N ASP A 130 16.27 -15.16 -16.90
CA ASP A 130 16.32 -13.69 -16.75
C ASP A 130 15.47 -12.93 -17.78
N LYS A 131 15.36 -13.47 -19.00
CA LYS A 131 14.53 -12.87 -20.06
C LYS A 131 13.03 -12.99 -19.75
N GLU A 132 12.60 -14.15 -19.29
CA GLU A 132 11.20 -14.41 -18.93
C GLU A 132 10.79 -13.63 -17.67
N LYS A 133 11.71 -13.47 -16.71
CA LYS A 133 11.53 -12.58 -15.57
C LYS A 133 11.31 -11.14 -16.03
N GLU A 134 12.10 -10.65 -16.98
CA GLU A 134 11.94 -9.29 -17.49
C GLU A 134 10.61 -9.10 -18.24
N GLU A 135 10.18 -10.07 -19.04
CA GLU A 135 8.85 -10.06 -19.67
C GLU A 135 7.73 -10.06 -18.62
N LEU A 136 7.86 -10.88 -17.57
CA LEU A 136 6.91 -10.92 -16.46
C LEU A 136 6.84 -9.58 -15.71
N LYS A 137 7.97 -8.87 -15.56
CA LYS A 137 7.98 -7.52 -14.97
C LYS A 137 7.16 -6.51 -15.78
N GLN A 138 7.04 -6.72 -17.10
CA GLN A 138 6.22 -5.86 -17.95
C GLN A 138 4.75 -6.30 -17.99
N THR A 139 4.43 -7.48 -17.47
CA THR A 139 3.08 -8.06 -17.46
C THR A 139 2.26 -7.46 -16.30
N HIS A 140 0.92 -7.38 -16.44
CA HIS A 140 0.01 -6.90 -15.38
C HIS A 140 0.18 -5.44 -14.91
N GLY A 141 1.14 -4.69 -15.45
CA GLY A 141 1.38 -3.28 -15.13
C GLY A 141 1.95 -3.01 -13.72
N ILE A 142 2.31 -4.05 -12.96
CA ILE A 142 2.76 -3.94 -11.55
C ILE A 142 4.01 -3.06 -11.42
N TYR A 143 5.04 -3.34 -12.20
CA TYR A 143 6.28 -2.55 -12.16
C TYR A 143 6.09 -1.15 -12.76
N ILE A 144 5.16 -0.98 -13.70
CA ILE A 144 4.80 0.34 -14.22
C ILE A 144 4.14 1.18 -13.12
N ILE A 145 3.25 0.59 -12.31
CA ILE A 145 2.67 1.25 -11.14
C ILE A 145 3.77 1.65 -10.17
N LYS A 146 4.68 0.72 -9.81
CA LYS A 146 5.80 0.98 -8.90
C LYS A 146 6.67 2.15 -9.36
N GLN A 147 7.11 2.14 -10.62
CA GLN A 147 7.94 3.22 -11.17
C GLN A 147 7.22 4.57 -11.15
N ARG A 148 5.89 4.59 -11.33
CA ARG A 148 5.12 5.83 -11.31
C ARG A 148 4.92 6.34 -9.88
N ILE A 149 4.68 5.48 -8.88
CA ILE A 149 4.62 5.94 -7.48
C ILE A 149 5.97 6.52 -7.02
N GLU A 150 7.09 5.92 -7.44
CA GLU A 150 8.44 6.45 -7.16
C GLU A 150 8.66 7.83 -7.79
N LYS A 151 8.21 8.01 -9.04
CA LYS A 151 8.25 9.32 -9.71
C LYS A 151 7.37 10.35 -9.02
N LEU A 152 6.16 9.97 -8.60
CA LEU A 152 5.26 10.85 -7.86
C LEU A 152 5.84 11.24 -6.50
N GLU A 153 6.42 10.27 -5.80
CA GLU A 153 7.10 10.51 -4.53
C GLU A 153 8.18 11.58 -4.67
N ASN A 154 9.05 11.44 -5.67
CA ASN A 154 10.17 12.35 -5.89
C ASN A 154 9.74 13.72 -6.43
N ALA A 155 8.58 13.80 -7.10
CA ALA A 155 8.06 15.04 -7.65
C ALA A 155 7.24 15.87 -6.64
N ILE A 156 6.50 15.20 -5.77
CA ILE A 156 5.53 15.83 -4.85
C ILE A 156 6.14 16.07 -3.48
N PHE A 157 6.91 15.10 -2.96
CA PHE A 157 7.41 15.15 -1.60
C PHE A 157 8.90 15.51 -1.56
N ARG A 158 9.30 16.16 -0.47
CA ARG A 158 10.68 16.58 -0.23
C ARG A 158 11.65 15.39 -0.23
N PRO A 159 12.87 15.52 -0.79
CA PRO A 159 13.82 14.42 -0.87
C PRO A 159 14.48 14.09 0.49
N GLN A 160 14.72 15.08 1.37
CA GLN A 160 15.35 14.83 2.67
C GLN A 160 14.35 14.29 3.70
N LYS A 161 14.03 13.00 3.61
CA LYS A 161 13.12 12.34 4.56
C LYS A 161 13.93 11.82 5.74
N ILE A 162 13.63 12.35 6.92
CA ILE A 162 14.06 11.83 8.21
C ILE A 162 12.84 11.28 8.93
N TYR A 163 13.02 10.18 9.62
CA TYR A 163 11.93 9.43 10.22
C TYR A 163 12.17 9.20 11.70
N ASN A 164 11.08 9.00 12.42
CA ASN A 164 11.11 8.49 13.79
C ASN A 164 11.01 6.97 13.76
N SER A 165 11.83 6.33 14.56
CA SER A 165 11.75 4.90 14.85
C SER A 165 11.54 4.73 16.35
N SER A 166 10.48 4.03 16.73
CA SER A 166 10.19 3.70 18.13
C SER A 166 10.72 2.31 18.46
N GLY A 167 11.54 2.22 19.50
CA GLY A 167 11.92 0.96 20.13
C GLY A 167 10.81 0.54 21.10
N LEU A 168 9.99 -0.42 20.70
CA LEU A 168 8.86 -0.92 21.47
C LEU A 168 9.03 -2.40 21.80
N VAL A 169 8.61 -2.79 23.01
CA VAL A 169 8.42 -4.19 23.40
C VAL A 169 6.94 -4.53 23.24
N GLU A 170 6.65 -5.48 22.36
CA GLU A 170 5.29 -5.93 22.05
C GLU A 170 5.08 -7.39 22.48
N THR A 171 3.82 -7.78 22.70
CA THR A 171 3.46 -9.21 22.78
C THR A 171 3.75 -9.93 21.46
N ILE A 172 3.95 -11.25 21.51
CA ILE A 172 4.21 -12.08 20.31
C ILE A 172 3.07 -11.98 19.27
N GLY A 173 1.81 -11.87 19.72
CA GLY A 173 0.63 -11.87 18.86
C GLY A 173 0.30 -13.23 18.25
N ASN A 174 -0.65 -13.21 17.30
CA ASN A 174 -1.16 -14.37 16.58
C ASN A 174 -0.78 -14.32 15.09
N CYS A 175 -0.70 -15.47 14.44
CA CYS A 175 -0.59 -15.55 12.98
C CYS A 175 -1.93 -15.17 12.32
N SER A 176 -1.89 -14.28 11.33
CA SER A 176 -3.07 -13.89 10.52
C SER A 176 -3.70 -15.05 9.73
N ILE A 177 -2.92 -16.08 9.39
CA ILE A 177 -3.40 -17.19 8.53
C ILE A 177 -4.13 -18.26 9.35
N CYS A 178 -3.53 -18.74 10.45
CA CYS A 178 -4.08 -19.85 11.25
C CYS A 178 -4.63 -19.43 12.63
N GLY A 179 -4.39 -18.20 13.08
CA GLY A 179 -4.82 -17.71 14.40
C GLY A 179 -4.01 -18.23 15.58
N ALA A 180 -3.10 -19.20 15.39
CA ALA A 180 -2.24 -19.71 16.45
C ALA A 180 -1.29 -18.62 16.97
N VAL A 181 -0.82 -18.76 18.21
CA VAL A 181 0.23 -17.88 18.76
C VAL A 181 1.49 -18.04 17.93
N PHE A 182 2.12 -16.93 17.53
CA PHE A 182 3.13 -16.93 16.47
C PHE A 182 4.32 -17.88 16.73
N HIS A 183 4.78 -18.01 17.98
CA HIS A 183 5.88 -18.92 18.35
C HIS A 183 5.53 -20.42 18.27
N LYS A 184 4.27 -20.78 18.04
CA LYS A 184 3.77 -22.16 17.87
C LYS A 184 3.23 -22.41 16.46
N CYS A 185 3.38 -21.43 15.56
CA CYS A 185 2.88 -21.50 14.20
C CYS A 185 4.03 -21.89 13.25
N ASP A 186 3.72 -22.70 12.24
CA ASP A 186 4.71 -23.14 11.24
C ASP A 186 4.85 -22.17 10.05
N HIS A 187 4.05 -21.11 10.00
CA HIS A 187 4.16 -20.07 8.97
C HIS A 187 5.24 -19.04 9.31
N ASN A 188 6.04 -18.63 8.32
CA ASN A 188 7.01 -17.54 8.50
C ASN A 188 6.35 -16.17 8.29
N GLU A 189 6.80 -15.17 9.05
CA GLU A 189 6.31 -13.79 8.90
C GLU A 189 6.66 -13.25 7.51
N GLY A 190 5.67 -12.70 6.83
CA GLY A 190 5.77 -12.16 5.48
C GLY A 190 5.45 -13.16 4.37
N ASP A 191 5.37 -14.46 4.62
CA ASP A 191 5.06 -15.44 3.55
C ASP A 191 3.63 -15.29 3.05
N ILE A 192 3.42 -15.55 1.76
CA ILE A 192 2.10 -15.54 1.13
C ILE A 192 1.70 -17.00 0.89
N ILE A 193 0.59 -17.40 1.49
CA ILE A 193 0.07 -18.77 1.41
C ILE A 193 -1.43 -18.68 1.21
N MET A 194 -1.95 -19.36 0.19
CA MET A 194 -3.38 -19.47 -0.08
C MET A 194 -4.11 -18.10 -0.08
N GLY A 195 -3.60 -17.14 -0.85
CA GLY A 195 -4.14 -15.80 -1.00
C GLY A 195 -4.07 -14.93 0.27
N ARG A 196 -3.23 -15.28 1.24
CA ARG A 196 -3.10 -14.57 2.51
C ARG A 196 -1.64 -14.28 2.84
N LEU A 197 -1.36 -13.09 3.36
CA LEU A 197 -0.05 -12.73 3.91
C LEU A 197 0.03 -13.11 5.38
N CYS A 198 1.06 -13.85 5.76
CA CYS A 198 1.37 -14.17 7.14
C CYS A 198 1.92 -12.92 7.85
N ARG A 199 1.20 -12.42 8.85
CA ARG A 199 1.60 -11.28 9.69
C ARG A 199 1.20 -11.54 11.14
N ARG A 200 1.89 -10.87 12.06
CA ARG A 200 1.49 -10.85 13.47
C ARG A 200 0.35 -9.88 13.71
N VAL A 201 -0.80 -10.42 14.10
CA VAL A 201 -2.00 -9.67 14.53
C VAL A 201 -2.17 -9.76 16.05
N ASN A 202 -3.07 -8.95 16.62
CA ASN A 202 -3.35 -8.90 18.06
C ASN A 202 -2.09 -8.68 18.91
N ARG A 203 -1.23 -7.77 18.47
CA ARG A 203 -0.05 -7.34 19.21
C ARG A 203 -0.42 -6.18 20.14
N GLU A 204 0.03 -6.26 21.38
CA GLU A 204 -0.10 -5.19 22.37
C GLU A 204 1.27 -4.65 22.75
N ILE A 205 1.37 -3.32 22.87
CA ILE A 205 2.60 -2.66 23.35
C ILE A 205 2.67 -2.82 24.86
N ILE A 206 3.74 -3.46 25.32
CA ILE A 206 4.01 -3.70 26.74
C ILE A 206 4.80 -2.52 27.32
N ARG A 207 5.83 -2.06 26.60
CA ARG A 207 6.75 -1.01 27.08
C ARG A 207 7.40 -0.28 25.92
N ALA A 208 7.52 1.03 26.04
CA ALA A 208 8.40 1.84 25.19
C ALA A 208 9.82 1.87 25.79
N ASP A 209 10.83 1.69 24.94
CA ASP A 209 12.24 1.65 25.34
C ASP A 209 12.96 2.93 24.92
N HIS A 210 12.95 3.27 23.63
CA HIS A 210 13.61 4.46 23.10
C HIS A 210 12.95 4.99 21.82
N ALA A 211 13.38 6.17 21.39
CA ALA A 211 13.07 6.77 20.10
C ALA A 211 14.39 7.13 19.39
N ALA A 212 14.45 6.91 18.08
CA ALA A 212 15.61 7.22 17.26
C ALA A 212 15.21 7.96 15.98
N ILE A 213 16.08 8.84 15.50
CA ILE A 213 15.97 9.48 14.19
C ILE A 213 16.74 8.62 13.19
N VAL A 214 16.07 8.17 12.14
CA VAL A 214 16.63 7.24 11.16
C VAL A 214 16.31 7.68 9.72
N THR A 215 17.09 7.18 8.77
CA THR A 215 16.85 7.37 7.33
C THR A 215 16.10 6.20 6.69
N ASP A 216 16.09 5.03 7.35
CA ASP A 216 15.49 3.80 6.86
C ASP A 216 14.63 3.14 7.97
N PRO A 217 13.41 3.63 8.21
CA PRO A 217 12.52 3.09 9.23
C PRO A 217 11.78 1.85 8.71
N LYS A 218 11.30 1.01 9.63
CA LYS A 218 10.35 -0.06 9.28
C LYS A 218 9.03 0.49 8.73
N ASP A 219 8.52 1.58 9.32
CA ASP A 219 7.31 2.27 8.85
C ASP A 219 7.63 3.72 8.50
N ARG A 220 7.57 4.03 7.20
CA ARG A 220 7.85 5.36 6.67
C ARG A 220 6.76 6.37 6.99
N ARG A 221 5.60 5.97 7.52
CA ARG A 221 4.57 6.89 8.03
C ARG A 221 5.03 7.62 9.29
N CYS A 222 6.00 7.07 10.03
CA CYS A 222 6.58 7.68 11.22
C CYS A 222 7.53 8.83 10.83
N ILE A 223 6.99 9.94 10.35
CA ILE A 223 7.72 11.08 9.82
C ILE A 223 7.56 12.31 10.72
N PHE A 224 8.50 13.25 10.61
CA PHE A 224 8.36 14.57 11.23
C PHE A 224 7.22 15.36 10.58
N THR A 225 6.47 16.10 11.39
CA THR A 225 5.37 16.96 10.96
C THR A 225 5.69 18.44 11.15
N SER A 226 6.73 18.78 11.91
CA SER A 226 7.24 20.14 12.01
C SER A 226 8.76 20.21 11.95
N THR A 227 9.28 21.36 11.53
CA THR A 227 10.70 21.73 11.54
C THR A 227 10.84 23.25 11.73
N PHE A 228 12.07 23.76 11.69
CA PHE A 228 12.35 25.19 11.67
C PHE A 228 12.92 25.64 10.32
N ASP A 229 12.64 26.89 9.94
CA ASP A 229 13.29 27.56 8.81
C ASP A 229 14.65 28.17 9.20
N GLU A 230 15.28 28.88 8.26
CA GLU A 230 16.59 29.53 8.47
C GLU A 230 16.55 30.70 9.46
N HIS A 231 15.36 31.17 9.84
CA HIS A 231 15.14 32.24 10.80
C HIS A 231 14.69 31.74 12.18
N GLY A 232 14.61 30.42 12.38
CA GLY A 232 14.12 29.83 13.62
C GLY A 232 12.60 29.84 13.76
N THR A 233 11.86 30.10 12.68
CA THR A 233 10.39 30.01 12.67
C THR A 233 9.97 28.55 12.57
N SER A 234 9.08 28.09 13.46
CA SER A 234 8.52 26.75 13.34
C SER A 234 7.54 26.66 12.17
N ILE A 235 7.76 25.69 11.28
CA ILE A 235 7.03 25.49 10.03
C ILE A 235 6.51 24.04 9.92
N ASP A 236 5.47 23.83 9.12
CA ASP A 236 5.03 22.51 8.69
C ASP A 236 6.13 21.82 7.86
N PHE A 237 6.33 20.53 8.10
CA PHE A 237 7.42 19.78 7.47
C PHE A 237 7.24 19.62 5.95
N PHE A 238 6.01 19.55 5.46
CA PHE A 238 5.70 19.35 4.05
C PHE A 238 5.47 20.68 3.31
N SER A 239 4.52 21.50 3.77
CA SER A 239 4.15 22.76 3.10
C SER A 239 5.16 23.89 3.34
N ARG A 240 5.92 23.80 4.45
CA ARG A 240 6.78 24.87 4.97
C ARG A 240 6.05 26.13 5.40
N GLU A 241 4.73 26.07 5.52
CA GLU A 241 3.96 27.18 6.07
C GLU A 241 4.27 27.36 7.57
N PRO A 242 4.33 28.59 8.08
CA PRO A 242 4.44 28.84 9.51
C PRO A 242 3.32 28.15 10.29
N LEU A 243 3.67 27.51 11.41
CA LEU A 243 2.67 26.93 12.30
C LEU A 243 1.87 28.04 12.99
N ILE A 244 0.56 27.81 13.14
CA ILE A 244 -0.35 28.73 13.87
C ILE A 244 0.14 28.93 15.32
N GLU A 245 0.62 27.84 15.94
CA GLU A 245 1.20 27.84 17.28
C GLU A 245 2.71 27.59 17.17
N PRO A 246 3.53 28.63 17.40
CA PRO A 246 4.98 28.49 17.35
C PRO A 246 5.49 27.45 18.34
N LYS A 247 6.44 26.63 17.91
CA LYS A 247 7.14 25.69 18.80
C LYS A 247 8.33 26.36 19.46
N GLU A 248 8.64 25.91 20.68
CA GLU A 248 9.88 26.30 21.36
C GLU A 248 11.08 25.90 20.50
N GLU A 249 12.13 26.71 20.54
CA GLU A 249 13.35 26.47 19.78
C GLU A 249 13.89 25.05 20.04
N ASN A 250 14.34 24.37 18.98
CA ASN A 250 14.79 22.97 19.02
C ASN A 250 13.72 21.93 19.39
N THR A 251 12.42 22.28 19.35
CA THR A 251 11.32 21.32 19.55
C THR A 251 10.74 20.85 18.22
N TYR A 252 10.75 19.53 18.02
CA TYR A 252 10.22 18.90 16.81
C TYR A 252 8.98 18.06 17.13
N MET A 253 8.01 18.05 16.22
CA MET A 253 6.88 17.14 16.26
C MET A 253 7.02 16.10 15.15
N GLY A 254 6.61 14.88 15.46
CA GLY A 254 6.58 13.81 14.49
C GLY A 254 5.71 12.65 14.97
N ILE A 255 5.40 11.77 14.02
CA ILE A 255 4.62 10.57 14.25
C ILE A 255 5.57 9.49 14.75
N MET A 256 5.29 8.94 15.93
CA MET A 256 6.13 7.91 16.58
C MET A 256 5.69 6.48 16.25
N GLN A 257 4.41 6.31 15.96
CA GLN A 257 3.82 5.02 15.64
C GLN A 257 2.50 5.23 14.90
N VAL A 258 2.23 4.36 13.94
CA VAL A 258 0.96 4.28 13.23
C VAL A 258 0.35 2.90 13.45
N PHE A 259 -0.93 2.87 13.81
CA PHE A 259 -1.69 1.63 14.07
C PHE A 259 -2.57 1.20 12.89
N SER A 260 -2.48 1.89 11.74
CA SER A 260 -3.23 1.52 10.55
C SER A 260 -2.52 0.39 9.82
N ASP A 261 -3.25 -0.69 9.55
CA ASP A 261 -2.82 -1.76 8.67
C ASP A 261 -3.50 -1.61 7.30
N ILE A 262 -2.79 -2.04 6.24
CA ILE A 262 -3.40 -2.19 4.93
C ILE A 262 -4.44 -3.33 4.93
N ASP A 263 -5.48 -3.13 4.11
CA ASP A 263 -6.62 -4.02 3.96
C ASP A 263 -6.32 -5.11 2.90
N ILE A 264 -5.72 -6.18 3.38
CA ILE A 264 -5.34 -7.35 2.58
C ILE A 264 -6.28 -8.54 2.79
N ASP A 265 -7.18 -8.47 3.77
CA ASP A 265 -8.11 -9.54 4.12
C ASP A 265 -9.40 -9.43 3.28
#